data_AF-A0A822UWU9-F1
#
_entry.id   AF-A0A822UWU9-F1
#
_cell.length_a   1.000
_cell.length_b   1.000
_cell.length_c   1.000
_cell.angle_alpha   90.00
_cell.angle_beta   90.00
_cell.angle_gamma   90.00
#
_symmetry.space_group_name_H-M   'P 1'
#
loop_
_entity.id
_entity.type
_entity.pdbx_description
1 polymer ?
#
loop_
_entity_poly.entity_id
_entity_poly.type
_entity_poly.pdbx_seq_one_letter_code
_entity_poly.pdbx_strand_id
1 'polypeptide(L)'
;MKSIRSATPLLPLILMLAACAPNANAGDKLVGRWESPTWKFGGRPLVAQFSTDGKVEYTSSIANIGRHNGTWTLLESGELLIKSDTGREARCKIALSGKTLTFQTAQCMDGWDGFAGESLTKQ
;
A
#
# COMPACT_ATOMS: atom_id res chain seq x y z
N MET A 1 64.46 -37.30 12.57
CA MET A 1 63.48 -36.93 13.61
C MET A 1 62.14 -36.63 12.94
N LYS A 2 61.04 -36.99 13.61
CA LYS A 2 59.66 -37.09 13.10
C LYS A 2 59.04 -35.73 12.70
N SER A 3 58.21 -35.80 11.66
CA SER A 3 57.10 -34.90 11.31
C SER A 3 56.24 -34.49 12.51
N ILE A 4 55.78 -33.23 12.56
CA ILE A 4 54.41 -32.84 12.98
C ILE A 4 54.03 -31.55 12.24
N ARG A 5 52.93 -31.64 11.50
CA ARG A 5 52.20 -30.54 10.84
C ARG A 5 51.55 -29.66 11.91
N SER A 6 51.66 -28.33 11.80
CA SER A 6 50.90 -27.42 12.66
C SER A 6 49.83 -26.71 11.84
N ALA A 7 48.60 -26.80 12.33
CA ALA A 7 47.37 -26.60 11.62
C ALA A 7 47.00 -25.12 11.46
N THR A 8 46.51 -24.79 10.28
CA THR A 8 45.74 -23.56 9.98
C THR A 8 44.42 -23.58 10.74
N PRO A 9 44.08 -22.56 11.54
CA PRO A 9 42.68 -22.25 11.78
C PRO A 9 42.17 -21.35 10.66
N LEU A 10 41.43 -21.95 9.73
CA LEU A 10 40.48 -21.27 8.85
C LEU A 10 39.50 -20.51 9.74
N LEU A 11 39.60 -19.18 9.79
CA LEU A 11 38.53 -18.33 10.26
C LEU A 11 37.41 -18.36 9.22
N PRO A 12 36.19 -18.86 9.54
CA PRO A 12 35.05 -18.63 8.68
C PRO A 12 34.67 -17.16 8.82
N LEU A 13 34.98 -16.37 7.78
CA LEU A 13 34.44 -15.04 7.59
C LEU A 13 32.93 -15.23 7.33
N ILE A 14 32.14 -15.20 8.40
CA ILE A 14 30.68 -15.17 8.32
C ILE A 14 30.29 -13.83 7.70
N LEU A 15 30.15 -13.81 6.38
CA LEU A 15 29.44 -12.77 5.65
C LEU A 15 27.94 -12.89 5.98
N MET A 16 27.55 -12.38 7.16
CA MET A 16 26.18 -11.93 7.38
C MET A 16 26.00 -10.58 6.69
N LEU A 17 25.91 -10.59 5.37
CA LEU A 17 25.25 -9.49 4.66
C LEU A 17 23.83 -9.95 4.42
N ALA A 18 22.97 -9.45 5.32
CA ALA A 18 21.53 -9.54 5.29
C ALA A 18 21.04 -9.55 3.84
N ALA A 19 20.32 -10.62 3.47
CA ALA A 19 19.35 -10.51 2.41
C ALA A 19 18.42 -9.36 2.80
N CYS A 20 18.67 -8.19 2.22
CA CYS A 20 17.75 -7.09 2.23
C CYS A 20 16.49 -7.63 1.57
N ALA A 21 15.50 -8.08 2.35
CA ALA A 21 14.23 -8.51 1.80
C ALA A 21 13.60 -7.27 1.16
N PRO A 22 13.56 -7.12 -0.18
CA PRO A 22 13.03 -5.89 -0.77
C PRO A 22 11.50 -5.78 -0.58
N ASN A 23 10.88 -6.82 -0.02
CA ASN A 23 9.45 -7.03 -0.02
C ASN A 23 8.89 -7.26 1.40
N ALA A 24 9.35 -6.50 2.41
CA ALA A 24 8.44 -6.19 3.52
C ALA A 24 7.24 -5.47 2.87
N ASN A 25 6.12 -6.20 2.75
CA ASN A 25 5.13 -6.09 1.68
C ASN A 25 4.72 -4.63 1.44
N ALA A 26 4.78 -4.16 0.19
CA ALA A 26 4.21 -2.85 -0.15
C ALA A 26 2.73 -2.72 0.30
N GLY A 27 2.02 -3.86 0.43
CA GLY A 27 0.70 -3.94 1.06
C GLY A 27 0.69 -3.52 2.54
N ASP A 28 1.68 -3.91 3.34
CA ASP A 28 1.77 -3.53 4.77
C ASP A 28 1.94 -2.00 4.93
N LYS A 29 2.60 -1.35 3.96
CA LYS A 29 2.75 0.11 3.94
C LYS A 29 1.43 0.82 3.64
N LEU A 30 0.55 0.20 2.85
CA LEU A 30 -0.77 0.73 2.48
C LEU A 30 -1.77 0.63 3.63
N VAL A 31 -1.68 -0.38 4.49
CA VAL A 31 -2.57 -0.57 5.64
C VAL A 31 -2.59 0.68 6.53
N GLY A 32 -3.80 1.14 6.88
CA GLY A 32 -4.03 2.31 7.73
C GLY A 32 -5.08 3.26 7.15
N ARG A 33 -5.28 4.37 7.86
CA ARG A 33 -6.19 5.45 7.45
C ARG A 33 -5.43 6.52 6.70
N TRP A 34 -5.98 6.92 5.56
CA TRP A 34 -5.47 7.94 4.68
C TRP A 34 -6.54 9.01 4.51
N GLU A 35 -6.15 10.27 4.59
CA GLU A 35 -7.06 11.40 4.48
C GLU A 35 -6.51 12.45 3.52
N SER A 36 -7.35 12.99 2.64
CA SER A 36 -6.98 14.12 1.82
C SER A 36 -6.90 15.40 2.66
N PRO A 37 -5.80 16.17 2.61
CA PRO A 37 -5.68 17.44 3.32
C PRO A 37 -6.52 18.55 2.69
N THR A 38 -6.79 18.45 1.39
CA THR A 38 -7.39 19.52 0.57
C THR A 38 -8.81 19.20 0.13
N TRP A 39 -9.13 17.93 -0.09
CA TRP A 39 -10.35 17.56 -0.78
C TRP A 39 -11.43 17.04 0.12
N LYS A 40 -12.64 17.42 -0.26
CA LYS A 40 -13.84 17.16 0.52
C LYS A 40 -15.02 16.83 -0.37
N PHE A 41 -15.86 15.90 0.08
CA PHE A 41 -17.21 15.70 -0.42
C PHE A 41 -18.22 16.21 0.60
N GLY A 42 -19.08 17.16 0.19
CA GLY A 42 -20.07 17.78 1.08
C GLY A 42 -19.49 18.29 2.40
N GLY A 43 -18.31 18.92 2.33
CA GLY A 43 -17.60 19.45 3.50
C GLY A 43 -16.83 18.42 4.34
N ARG A 44 -16.88 17.13 4.01
CA ARG A 44 -16.12 16.06 4.71
C ARG A 44 -14.90 15.64 3.92
N PRO A 45 -13.74 15.42 4.56
CA PRO A 45 -12.52 15.03 3.87
C PRO A 45 -12.69 13.68 3.15
N LEU A 46 -11.98 13.51 2.05
CA LEU A 46 -11.84 12.19 1.42
C LEU A 46 -10.98 11.30 2.30
N VAL A 47 -11.49 10.10 2.59
CA VAL A 47 -10.82 9.12 3.43
C VAL A 47 -10.75 7.79 2.70
N ALA A 48 -9.64 7.07 2.87
CA ALA A 48 -9.54 5.65 2.56
C ALA A 48 -8.87 4.91 3.73
N GLN A 49 -9.47 3.82 4.18
CA GLN A 49 -9.00 2.98 5.27
C GLN A 49 -8.73 1.59 4.71
N PHE A 50 -7.47 1.17 4.67
CA PHE A 50 -7.07 -0.16 4.24
C PHE A 50 -6.77 -1.03 5.46
N SER A 51 -7.43 -2.17 5.57
CA SER A 51 -7.28 -3.12 6.68
C SER A 51 -6.40 -4.30 6.29
N THR A 52 -5.75 -4.92 7.28
CA THR A 52 -4.87 -6.10 7.08
C THR A 52 -5.61 -7.34 6.59
N ASP A 53 -6.92 -7.41 6.78
CA ASP A 53 -7.79 -8.48 6.29
C ASP A 53 -8.23 -8.28 4.83
N GLY A 54 -7.64 -7.31 4.12
CA GLY A 54 -7.95 -7.03 2.72
C GLY A 54 -9.22 -6.20 2.51
N LYS A 55 -9.85 -5.68 3.57
CA LYS A 55 -11.00 -4.77 3.45
C LYS A 55 -10.58 -3.33 3.26
N VAL A 56 -11.37 -2.58 2.51
CA VAL A 56 -11.23 -1.14 2.33
C VAL A 56 -12.56 -0.44 2.61
N GLU A 57 -12.48 0.67 3.34
CA GLU A 57 -13.58 1.63 3.48
C GLU A 57 -13.12 2.97 2.92
N TYR A 58 -13.92 3.63 2.10
CA TYR A 58 -13.55 4.94 1.55
C TYR A 58 -14.76 5.86 1.39
N THR A 59 -14.51 7.18 1.43
CA THR A 59 -15.56 8.19 1.18
C THR A 59 -16.05 8.07 -0.26
N SER A 60 -17.35 8.07 -0.51
CA SER A 60 -17.89 8.08 -1.88
C SER A 60 -19.00 9.10 -2.01
N SER A 61 -19.12 9.65 -3.21
CA SER A 61 -20.20 10.56 -3.61
C SER A 61 -21.43 9.81 -4.15
N ILE A 62 -21.30 8.51 -4.43
CA ILE A 62 -22.37 7.67 -4.95
C ILE A 62 -23.25 7.23 -3.77
N ALA A 63 -24.57 7.51 -3.81
CA ALA A 63 -25.58 7.16 -2.81
C ALA A 63 -25.67 8.00 -1.51
N ASN A 64 -25.56 9.34 -1.63
CA ASN A 64 -25.45 10.31 -0.52
C ASN A 64 -24.10 10.17 0.19
N ILE A 65 -23.37 11.29 0.30
CA ILE A 65 -22.00 11.37 0.85
C ILE A 65 -21.81 10.38 2.02
N GLY A 66 -21.12 9.29 1.74
CA GLY A 66 -21.14 8.10 2.60
C GLY A 66 -19.81 7.38 2.58
N ARG A 67 -19.78 6.26 3.32
CA ARG A 67 -18.67 5.30 3.29
C ARG A 67 -19.06 4.14 2.39
N HIS A 68 -18.20 3.85 1.43
CA HIS A 68 -18.30 2.66 0.58
C HIS A 68 -17.32 1.62 1.08
N ASN A 69 -17.73 0.36 0.98
CA ASN A 69 -16.94 -0.77 1.42
C ASN A 69 -16.52 -1.62 0.22
N GLY A 70 -15.40 -2.31 0.38
CA GLY A 70 -14.92 -3.24 -0.61
C GLY A 70 -13.76 -4.06 -0.10
N THR A 71 -13.11 -4.73 -1.04
CA THR A 71 -11.82 -5.38 -0.83
C THR A 71 -10.76 -4.74 -1.68
N TRP A 72 -9.51 -4.83 -1.21
CA TRP A 72 -8.36 -4.32 -1.93
C TRP A 72 -7.31 -5.41 -2.10
N THR A 73 -6.53 -5.30 -3.16
CA THR A 73 -5.37 -6.14 -3.39
C THR A 73 -4.31 -5.31 -4.10
N LEU A 74 -3.10 -5.25 -3.55
CA LEU A 74 -1.97 -4.67 -4.27
C LEU A 74 -1.37 -5.75 -5.17
N LEU A 75 -1.44 -5.53 -6.47
CA LEU A 75 -0.94 -6.45 -7.47
C LEU A 75 0.59 -6.35 -7.58
N GLU A 76 1.24 -7.40 -8.09
CA GLU A 76 2.68 -7.40 -8.37
C GLU A 76 3.09 -6.30 -9.37
N SER A 77 2.15 -5.85 -10.22
CA SER A 77 2.33 -4.71 -11.11
C SER A 77 2.44 -3.36 -10.39
N GLY A 78 2.21 -3.31 -9.08
CA GLY A 78 2.11 -2.09 -8.29
C GLY A 78 0.75 -1.38 -8.39
N GLU A 79 -0.19 -1.94 -9.16
CA GLU A 79 -1.56 -1.43 -9.24
C GLU A 79 -2.39 -1.89 -8.03
N LEU A 80 -3.25 -1.01 -7.55
CA LEU A 80 -4.25 -1.30 -6.55
C LEU A 80 -5.52 -1.76 -7.24
N LEU A 81 -5.94 -3.00 -6.97
CA LEU A 81 -7.23 -3.55 -7.36
C LEU A 81 -8.24 -3.29 -6.25
N ILE A 82 -9.39 -2.70 -6.59
CA ILE A 82 -10.51 -2.50 -5.69
C ILE A 82 -11.71 -3.29 -6.22
N LYS A 83 -12.35 -4.07 -5.36
CA LYS A 83 -13.65 -4.68 -5.62
C LYS A 83 -14.65 -4.09 -4.63
N SER A 84 -15.59 -3.29 -5.14
CA SER A 84 -16.68 -2.74 -4.33
C SER A 84 -17.66 -3.85 -3.91
N ASP A 85 -18.40 -3.59 -2.85
CA ASP A 85 -19.55 -4.41 -2.43
C ASP A 85 -20.67 -4.48 -3.47
N THR A 86 -20.78 -3.48 -4.35
CA THR A 86 -21.70 -3.47 -5.49
C THR A 86 -21.28 -4.39 -6.65
N GLY A 87 -20.11 -5.03 -6.56
CA GLY A 87 -19.58 -5.96 -7.56
C GLY A 87 -18.74 -5.31 -8.66
N ARG A 88 -18.58 -3.99 -8.65
CA ARG A 88 -17.63 -3.29 -9.53
C ARG A 88 -16.20 -3.63 -9.13
N GLU A 89 -15.39 -4.03 -10.11
CA GLU A 89 -13.96 -4.27 -9.97
C GLU A 89 -13.18 -3.29 -10.86
N ALA A 90 -12.21 -2.59 -10.30
CA ALA A 90 -11.42 -1.61 -11.03
C ALA A 90 -10.00 -1.48 -10.47
N ARG A 91 -9.06 -1.08 -11.33
CA ARG A 91 -7.64 -0.89 -11.00
C ARG A 91 -7.25 0.57 -11.04
N CYS A 92 -6.36 0.96 -10.13
CA CYS A 92 -5.73 2.26 -10.10
C CYS A 92 -4.23 2.14 -9.86
N LYS A 93 -3.48 3.09 -10.43
CA LYS A 93 -2.05 3.22 -10.13
C LYS A 93 -1.88 4.10 -8.90
N ILE A 94 -1.08 3.62 -7.96
CA ILE A 94 -0.76 4.35 -6.75
C ILE A 94 0.75 4.56 -6.62
N ALA A 95 1.14 5.59 -5.90
CA ALA A 95 2.50 5.79 -5.44
C ALA A 95 2.49 5.97 -3.92
N LEU A 96 3.33 5.19 -3.22
CA LEU A 96 3.51 5.27 -1.78
C LEU A 96 4.89 5.87 -1.46
N SER A 97 4.91 6.98 -0.74
CA SER A 97 6.13 7.62 -0.27
C SER A 97 5.97 8.05 1.19
N GLY A 98 6.49 7.25 2.11
CA GLY A 98 6.36 7.49 3.55
C GLY A 98 4.90 7.54 4.01
N LYS A 99 4.45 8.72 4.45
CA LYS A 99 3.05 8.97 4.86
C LYS A 99 2.18 9.54 3.75
N THR A 100 2.64 9.51 2.50
CA THR A 100 1.91 10.04 1.34
C THR A 100 1.48 8.91 0.42
N LEU A 101 0.19 8.84 0.13
CA LEU A 101 -0.42 7.95 -0.86
C LEU A 101 -0.96 8.81 -2.00
N THR A 102 -0.41 8.67 -3.19
CA THR A 102 -0.87 9.39 -4.37
C THR A 102 -1.59 8.45 -5.31
N PHE A 103 -2.81 8.81 -5.71
CA PHE A 103 -3.52 8.10 -6.77
C PHE A 103 -3.15 8.74 -8.11
N GLN A 104 -2.40 8.04 -8.96
CA GLN A 104 -2.14 8.52 -10.32
C GLN A 104 -3.43 8.48 -11.14
N THR A 105 -4.27 7.48 -10.90
CA THR A 105 -5.66 7.41 -11.36
C THR A 105 -6.53 6.99 -10.17
N ALA A 106 -7.66 7.65 -9.94
CA ALA A 106 -8.51 7.40 -8.78
C ALA A 106 -9.83 6.69 -9.11
N GLN A 107 -10.04 6.37 -10.40
CA GLN A 107 -11.25 5.71 -10.92
C GLN A 107 -11.60 4.37 -10.26
N CYS A 108 -10.65 3.71 -9.57
CA CYS A 108 -10.91 2.46 -8.86
C CYS A 108 -11.80 2.63 -7.63
N MET A 109 -11.90 3.85 -7.09
CA MET A 109 -12.79 4.21 -6.01
C MET A 109 -14.03 4.87 -6.59
N ASP A 110 -15.21 4.37 -6.22
CA ASP A 110 -16.47 4.93 -6.68
C ASP A 110 -16.62 6.40 -6.28
N GLY A 111 -16.92 7.23 -7.28
CA GLY A 111 -17.08 8.68 -7.09
C GLY A 111 -15.77 9.45 -6.99
N TRP A 112 -14.61 8.84 -7.29
CA TRP A 112 -13.30 9.51 -7.24
C TRP A 112 -12.73 9.92 -8.61
N ASP A 113 -13.53 9.92 -9.66
CA ASP A 113 -13.05 10.08 -11.04
C ASP A 113 -12.30 11.39 -11.31
N GLY A 114 -12.60 12.45 -10.55
CA GLY A 114 -11.95 13.77 -10.68
C GLY A 114 -10.64 13.93 -9.91
N PHE A 115 -10.13 12.87 -9.28
CA PHE A 115 -9.09 12.99 -8.25
C PHE A 115 -7.72 12.41 -8.63
N ALA A 116 -7.46 12.25 -9.92
CA ALA A 116 -6.17 11.80 -10.41
C ALA A 116 -5.05 12.80 -10.11
N GLY A 117 -3.90 12.30 -9.65
CA GLY A 117 -2.68 13.07 -9.41
C GLY A 117 -2.47 13.53 -7.98
N GLU A 118 -3.38 13.19 -7.06
CA GLU A 118 -3.43 13.83 -5.75
C GLU A 118 -3.25 12.87 -4.60
N SER A 119 -2.92 13.47 -3.47
CA SER A 119 -2.30 12.80 -2.34
C SER A 119 -3.20 12.78 -1.11
N LEU A 120 -3.20 11.64 -0.45
CA LEU A 120 -3.71 11.45 0.88
C LEU A 120 -2.55 11.31 1.86
N THR A 121 -2.76 11.77 3.08
CA THR A 121 -1.78 11.67 4.16
C THR A 121 -2.23 10.60 5.16
N LYS A 122 -1.28 9.74 5.55
CA LYS A 122 -1.48 8.72 6.57
C LYS A 122 -1.70 9.38 7.93
N GLN A 123 -2.76 8.96 8.61
CA GLN A 123 -3.19 9.47 9.92
C GLN A 123 -2.59 8.63 11.05
#